data_AF-A0A1F3SNE2-F1
#
_entry.id   AF-A0A1F3SNE2-F1
#
_cell.length_a   1.000
_cell.length_b   1.000
_cell.length_c   1.000
_cell.angle_alpha   90.00
_cell.angle_beta   90.00
_cell.angle_gamma   90.00
#
_symmetry.space_group_name_H-M   'P 1'
#
loop_
_entity.id
_entity.type
_entity.pdbx_description
1 polymer ?
#
loop_
_entity_poly.entity_id
_entity_poly.type
_entity_poly.pdbx_seq_one_letter_code
_entity_poly.pdbx_strand_id
1 'polypeptide(L)'
;MFKILFVTCALFLCLVVPEKSHAVYTFEGYFIHDSEGVYLKEFRANPEFTIDHRTSLGYELYGPQGLGEYLQQRKIPFSALQDIPADKDAELSGYPTSAEIGQQLKEIVQANSSIMKLISVGKSHEGKDLWLVKVSDNPAVDEKEPEFKYVANMHGNEIVGRELMVRLLRDLGQGYKQQDAFIRHLVDDAEIYIMPSMNPDGADKHQRGNSLYVDLNRNFPDFTTDDRTNSQAGRQPETQALMRLEAERFFALSANFHGGAVVYNYAWDTTPEQHPLDTLIQEVGLEYAGLVPEMRDSSEFAGGITNGYAWYEVDGGMQDWSYYWHGDLQSTIELSNDKWPVYEQVDSYYRDNKASLLNLIQRVHQGVGVSFAQASVKGQYTFQNLADGKVFGPFPFDRGEFYKILPDGKYLLNLTVPGRTVEPIEVAISYSRLSKGNYLTVR
;
A
#
# COMPACT_ATOMS: atom_id res chain seq x y z
N MET A 1 50.48 -17.45 -54.15
CA MET A 1 51.01 -16.21 -53.55
C MET A 1 49.83 -15.34 -53.13
N PHE A 2 49.72 -15.10 -51.82
CA PHE A 2 48.87 -14.15 -51.08
C PHE A 2 47.52 -13.70 -51.69
N LYS A 3 46.42 -14.22 -51.09
CA LYS A 3 45.11 -13.54 -51.08
C LYS A 3 44.98 -12.78 -49.76
N ILE A 4 44.71 -11.48 -49.88
CA ILE A 4 44.42 -10.55 -48.79
C ILE A 4 43.04 -10.90 -48.22
N LEU A 5 42.96 -11.11 -46.90
CA LEU A 5 41.71 -11.26 -46.17
C LEU A 5 41.47 -9.97 -45.38
N PHE A 6 40.48 -9.19 -45.81
CA PHE A 6 39.94 -8.08 -45.02
C PHE A 6 39.07 -8.67 -43.91
N VAL A 7 39.44 -8.44 -42.65
CA VAL A 7 38.56 -8.66 -41.50
C VAL A 7 38.13 -7.28 -41.02
N THR A 8 36.88 -6.92 -41.34
CA THR A 8 36.18 -5.79 -40.73
C THR A 8 35.73 -6.18 -39.33
N CYS A 9 36.41 -5.66 -38.30
CA CYS A 9 35.87 -5.62 -36.94
C CYS A 9 34.77 -4.54 -36.89
N ALA A 10 33.51 -4.95 -36.91
CA ALA A 10 32.41 -4.10 -36.50
C ALA A 10 32.43 -4.00 -34.96
N LEU A 11 32.84 -2.85 -34.42
CA LEU A 11 32.52 -2.51 -33.04
C LEU A 11 31.01 -2.24 -32.95
N PHE A 12 30.26 -3.17 -32.38
CA PHE A 12 28.95 -2.85 -31.82
C PHE A 12 29.18 -2.04 -30.55
N LEU A 13 29.13 -0.71 -30.67
CA LEU A 13 28.89 0.15 -29.53
C LEU A 13 27.42 -0.06 -29.13
N CYS A 14 27.16 -0.98 -28.21
CA CYS A 14 25.89 -0.97 -27.48
C CYS A 14 25.87 0.32 -26.65
N LEU A 15 25.21 1.35 -27.19
CA LEU A 15 24.71 2.46 -26.41
C LEU A 15 23.69 1.87 -25.44
N VAL A 16 24.15 1.50 -24.25
CA VAL A 16 23.28 1.35 -23.08
C VAL A 16 22.76 2.76 -22.81
N VAL A 17 21.56 3.05 -23.31
CA VAL A 17 20.79 4.18 -22.79
C VAL A 17 20.59 3.86 -21.31
N PRO A 18 21.10 4.68 -20.38
CA PRO A 18 20.79 4.45 -18.98
C PRO A 18 19.28 4.57 -18.84
N GLU A 19 18.60 3.48 -18.47
CA GLU A 19 17.24 3.57 -17.98
C GLU A 19 17.24 4.64 -16.89
N LYS A 20 16.36 5.64 -17.01
CA LYS A 20 16.17 6.62 -15.94
C LYS A 20 15.76 5.84 -14.70
N SER A 21 16.62 5.85 -13.68
CA SER A 21 16.27 5.28 -12.38
C SER A 21 15.24 6.21 -11.74
N HIS A 22 14.10 5.65 -11.33
CA HIS A 22 13.05 6.34 -10.57
C HIS A 22 13.33 6.28 -9.05
N ALA A 23 14.61 6.19 -8.67
CA ALA A 23 15.02 6.02 -7.29
C ALA A 23 15.17 7.38 -6.60
N VAL A 24 14.38 7.57 -5.54
CA VAL A 24 14.64 8.60 -4.55
C VAL A 24 15.36 7.95 -3.38
N TYR A 25 16.54 8.46 -3.03
CA TYR A 25 17.42 7.83 -2.05
C TYR A 25 17.26 8.40 -0.65
N THR A 26 17.39 7.52 0.35
CA THR A 26 17.16 7.80 1.78
C THR A 26 18.37 7.45 2.64
N PHE A 27 19.59 7.77 2.16
CA PHE A 27 20.84 7.46 2.85
C PHE A 27 20.97 8.15 4.20
N GLU A 28 20.57 9.42 4.25
CA GLU A 28 20.59 10.25 5.46
C GLU A 28 19.20 10.87 5.67
N GLY A 29 18.83 11.10 6.92
CA GLY A 29 17.54 11.67 7.31
C GLY A 29 17.67 12.62 8.50
N TYR A 30 17.05 13.79 8.41
CA TYR A 30 17.08 14.82 9.45
C TYR A 30 15.71 15.48 9.61
N PHE A 31 15.38 15.90 10.84
CA PHE A 31 14.26 16.81 11.06
C PHE A 31 14.73 18.24 10.82
N ILE A 32 14.11 18.93 9.88
CA ILE A 32 14.40 20.33 9.55
C ILE A 32 13.48 21.23 10.36
N HIS A 33 14.04 22.10 11.18
CA HIS A 33 13.28 23.08 11.97
C HIS A 33 12.97 24.30 11.10
N ASP A 34 11.84 24.24 10.38
CA ASP A 34 11.44 25.21 9.36
C ASP A 34 9.95 25.59 9.51
N SER A 35 9.59 26.14 10.66
CA SER A 35 8.20 26.52 10.98
C SER A 35 7.59 27.54 10.00
N GLU A 36 8.43 28.38 9.39
CA GLU A 36 8.03 29.39 8.41
C GLU A 36 8.10 28.89 6.96
N GLY A 37 8.54 27.65 6.73
CA GLY A 37 8.63 27.04 5.40
C GLY A 37 9.64 27.73 4.46
N VAL A 38 10.69 28.33 5.01
CA VAL A 38 11.73 29.09 4.28
C VAL A 38 12.46 28.20 3.27
N TYR A 39 12.73 26.94 3.63
CA TYR A 39 13.52 26.01 2.80
C TYR A 39 12.65 25.02 2.03
N LEU A 40 11.39 24.85 2.42
CA LEU A 40 10.48 23.83 1.89
C LEU A 40 10.38 23.87 0.36
N LYS A 41 10.22 25.07 -0.21
CA LYS A 41 10.10 25.22 -1.67
C LYS A 41 11.37 24.81 -2.41
N GLU A 42 12.53 25.07 -1.82
CA GLU A 42 13.80 24.66 -2.41
C GLU A 42 13.95 23.15 -2.39
N PHE A 43 13.66 22.52 -1.26
CA PHE A 43 13.77 21.07 -1.15
C PHE A 43 12.79 20.32 -2.05
N ARG A 44 11.54 20.78 -2.17
CA ARG A 44 10.58 20.23 -3.13
C ARG A 44 11.04 20.32 -4.58
N ALA A 45 11.82 21.35 -4.92
CA ALA A 45 12.32 21.52 -6.28
C ALA A 45 13.52 20.61 -6.59
N ASN A 46 14.10 19.93 -5.59
CA ASN A 46 15.22 19.02 -5.79
C ASN A 46 14.75 17.55 -5.73
N PRO A 47 14.80 16.81 -6.86
CA PRO A 47 14.36 15.42 -6.91
C PRO A 47 15.23 14.45 -6.09
N GLU A 48 16.39 14.88 -5.59
CA GLU A 48 17.23 14.06 -4.69
C GLU A 48 16.71 14.02 -3.26
N PHE A 49 15.80 14.91 -2.88
CA PHE A 49 15.28 15.02 -1.51
C PHE A 49 13.86 14.47 -1.40
N THR A 50 13.60 13.77 -0.29
CA THR A 50 12.26 13.35 0.11
C THR A 50 11.83 14.14 1.32
N ILE A 51 10.66 14.75 1.26
CA ILE A 51 10.00 15.36 2.42
C ILE A 51 8.97 14.37 2.96
N ASP A 52 8.90 14.28 4.29
CA ASP A 52 7.99 13.40 5.00
C ASP A 52 7.57 14.02 6.35
N HIS A 53 6.50 13.50 6.97
CA HIS A 53 6.02 13.87 8.31
C HIS A 53 6.05 15.38 8.61
N ARG A 54 5.31 16.15 7.80
CA ARG A 54 5.23 17.60 7.99
C ARG A 54 4.38 17.95 9.22
N THR A 55 4.92 18.83 10.07
CA THR A 55 4.26 19.38 11.26
C THR A 55 4.29 20.91 11.23
N SER A 56 3.73 21.54 12.27
CA SER A 56 3.85 23.00 12.47
C SER A 56 5.29 23.47 12.81
N LEU A 57 6.16 22.57 13.24
CA LEU A 57 7.55 22.89 13.63
C LEU A 57 8.55 22.71 12.48
N GLY A 58 8.19 21.91 11.47
CA GLY A 58 9.14 21.47 10.46
C GLY A 58 8.68 20.22 9.74
N TYR A 59 9.64 19.49 9.17
CA TYR A 59 9.40 18.27 8.42
C TYR A 59 10.67 17.41 8.41
N GLU A 60 10.51 16.12 8.14
CA GLU A 60 11.63 15.24 7.87
C GLU A 60 12.13 15.46 6.44
N LEU A 61 13.44 15.40 6.29
CA LEU A 61 14.13 15.48 5.00
C LEU A 61 15.09 14.30 4.88
N TYR A 62 14.85 13.46 3.88
CA TYR A 62 15.74 12.38 3.49
C TYR A 62 16.47 12.71 2.20
N GLY A 63 17.67 12.16 2.02
CA GLY A 63 18.44 12.41 0.80
C GLY A 63 19.71 11.56 0.69
N PRO A 64 20.60 11.92 -0.25
CA PRO A 64 21.84 11.20 -0.50
C PRO A 64 22.87 11.39 0.62
N GLN A 65 23.94 10.60 0.57
CA GLN A 65 25.09 10.77 1.45
C GLN A 65 25.65 12.20 1.33
N GLY A 66 25.94 12.83 2.47
CA GLY A 66 26.39 14.22 2.54
C GLY A 66 25.28 15.25 2.76
N LEU A 67 24.02 14.82 2.91
CA LEU A 67 22.91 15.71 3.27
C LEU A 67 23.19 16.48 4.56
N GLY A 68 23.70 15.82 5.59
CA GLY A 68 24.04 16.47 6.86
C GLY A 68 25.11 17.55 6.70
N GLU A 69 26.16 17.27 5.91
CA GLU A 69 27.20 18.26 5.60
C GLU A 69 26.62 19.45 4.82
N TYR A 70 25.75 19.18 3.84
CA TYR A 70 25.04 20.20 3.08
C TYR A 70 24.20 21.10 4.00
N LEU A 71 23.43 20.53 4.94
CA LEU A 71 22.63 21.28 5.88
C LEU A 71 23.50 22.14 6.82
N GLN A 72 24.61 21.59 7.32
CA GLN A 72 25.57 22.31 8.18
C GLN A 72 26.22 23.49 7.44
N GLN A 73 26.71 23.27 6.22
CA GLN A 73 27.36 24.31 5.42
C GLN A 73 26.43 25.49 5.12
N ARG A 74 25.15 25.19 4.88
CA ARG A 74 24.11 26.20 4.64
C ARG A 74 23.54 26.80 5.93
N LYS A 75 23.98 26.32 7.10
CA LYS A 75 23.49 26.75 8.43
C LYS A 75 21.97 26.60 8.58
N ILE A 76 21.41 25.56 7.96
CA ILE A 76 19.98 25.24 8.09
C ILE A 76 19.80 24.58 9.48
N PRO A 77 18.82 25.00 10.29
CA PRO A 77 18.54 24.36 11.57
C PRO A 77 17.97 22.95 11.37
N PHE A 78 18.66 21.93 11.90
CA PHE A 78 18.20 20.53 11.81
C PHE A 78 18.56 19.72 13.05
N SER A 79 17.96 18.55 13.18
CA SER A 79 18.32 17.53 14.16
C SER A 79 18.36 16.15 13.50
N ALA A 80 19.22 15.27 13.99
CA ALA A 80 19.14 13.86 13.59
C ALA A 80 17.76 13.31 13.93
N LEU A 81 17.17 12.53 13.04
CA LEU A 81 15.97 11.76 13.38
C LEU A 81 16.34 10.80 14.52
N GLN A 82 15.53 10.77 15.58
CA GLN A 82 15.82 10.02 16.80
C GLN A 82 15.90 8.50 16.55
N ASP A 83 15.45 8.02 15.39
CA ASP A 83 15.34 6.61 15.00
C ASP A 83 16.62 5.97 14.44
N ILE A 84 17.77 6.66 14.44
CA ILE A 84 19.06 6.03 14.10
C ILE A 84 19.88 5.90 15.38
N PRO A 85 19.77 4.79 16.14
CA PRO A 85 20.76 4.48 17.16
C PRO A 85 22.15 4.54 16.52
N ALA A 86 23.03 5.37 17.07
CA ALA A 86 24.43 5.44 16.64
C ALA A 86 25.17 4.11 16.86
N ASP A 87 24.57 3.19 17.62
CA ASP A 87 25.09 1.88 17.94
C ASP A 87 24.41 0.81 17.07
N LYS A 88 25.11 0.38 16.02
CA LYS A 88 24.67 -0.65 15.08
C LYS A 88 24.58 -2.05 15.72
N ASP A 89 25.10 -2.21 16.95
CA ASP A 89 25.22 -3.48 17.66
C ASP A 89 24.29 -3.60 18.89
N ALA A 90 23.39 -2.63 19.12
CA ALA A 90 22.25 -2.83 20.03
C ALA A 90 21.25 -3.79 19.36
N GLU A 91 21.57 -5.09 19.43
CA GLU A 91 20.77 -6.21 18.94
C GLU A 91 19.27 -5.88 18.96
N LEU A 92 18.66 -5.82 17.76
CA LEU A 92 17.21 -5.94 17.49
C LEU A 92 16.38 -5.76 18.74
N SER A 93 16.03 -4.52 19.09
CA SER A 93 15.33 -4.14 20.32
C SER A 93 14.06 -4.97 20.58
N GLY A 94 14.18 -6.21 21.07
CA GLY A 94 13.10 -7.19 21.21
C GLY A 94 12.36 -7.64 19.92
N TYR A 95 12.56 -6.99 18.77
CA TYR A 95 11.81 -7.30 17.55
C TYR A 95 12.32 -8.57 16.86
N PRO A 96 11.42 -9.43 16.33
CA PRO A 96 11.82 -10.52 15.46
C PRO A 96 12.53 -10.01 14.20
N THR A 97 13.56 -10.72 13.77
CA THR A 97 14.18 -10.56 12.45
C THR A 97 13.19 -10.89 11.32
N SER A 98 13.47 -10.45 10.09
CA SER A 98 12.67 -10.86 8.93
C SER A 98 12.62 -12.39 8.73
N ALA A 99 13.70 -13.10 9.10
CA ALA A 99 13.74 -14.56 9.08
C ALA A 99 12.78 -15.19 10.12
N GLU A 100 12.76 -14.65 11.34
CA GLU A 100 11.85 -15.09 12.39
C GLU A 100 10.40 -14.76 12.05
N ILE A 101 10.10 -13.59 11.45
CA ILE A 101 8.76 -13.28 10.92
C ILE A 101 8.35 -14.34 9.89
N GLY A 102 9.22 -14.66 8.93
CA GLY A 102 8.94 -15.70 7.95
C GLY A 102 8.66 -17.08 8.59
N GLN A 103 9.37 -17.41 9.68
CA GLN A 103 9.13 -18.64 10.44
C GLN A 103 7.80 -18.60 11.19
N GLN A 104 7.47 -17.49 11.85
CA GLN A 104 6.18 -17.31 12.54
C GLN A 104 5.00 -17.43 11.56
N LEU A 105 5.11 -16.85 10.37
CA LEU A 105 4.06 -16.97 9.35
C LEU A 105 3.85 -18.42 8.90
N LYS A 106 4.94 -19.18 8.71
CA LYS A 106 4.83 -20.62 8.40
C LYS A 106 4.11 -21.38 9.51
N GLU A 107 4.42 -21.10 10.77
CA GLU A 107 3.78 -21.74 11.92
C GLU A 107 2.29 -21.37 12.04
N ILE A 108 1.95 -20.09 11.86
CA ILE A 108 0.57 -19.61 11.88
C ILE A 108 -0.23 -20.30 10.77
N VAL A 109 0.31 -20.34 9.55
CA VAL A 109 -0.35 -20.98 8.41
C VAL A 109 -0.46 -22.49 8.60
N GLN A 110 0.57 -23.16 9.10
CA GLN A 110 0.51 -24.58 9.40
C GLN A 110 -0.58 -24.91 10.43
N ALA A 111 -0.73 -24.08 11.47
CA ALA A 111 -1.76 -24.25 12.48
C ALA A 111 -3.18 -23.96 11.97
N ASN A 112 -3.33 -23.22 10.86
CA ASN A 112 -4.61 -22.74 10.33
C ASN A 112 -4.76 -23.07 8.83
N SER A 113 -4.19 -24.17 8.35
CA SER A 113 -4.09 -24.49 6.92
C SER A 113 -5.43 -24.72 6.22
N SER A 114 -6.51 -24.91 6.98
CA SER A 114 -7.87 -24.96 6.43
C SER A 114 -8.35 -23.61 5.90
N ILE A 115 -7.80 -22.51 6.41
CA ILE A 115 -8.21 -21.15 6.04
C ILE A 115 -7.07 -20.22 5.64
N MET A 116 -5.81 -20.66 5.73
CA MET A 116 -4.66 -19.83 5.40
C MET A 116 -3.71 -20.51 4.43
N LYS A 117 -3.14 -19.71 3.52
CA LYS A 117 -2.09 -20.12 2.60
C LYS A 117 -0.99 -19.07 2.53
N LEU A 118 0.25 -19.50 2.76
CA LEU A 118 1.43 -18.66 2.61
C LEU A 118 1.88 -18.64 1.15
N ILE A 119 2.14 -17.44 0.63
CA ILE A 119 2.56 -17.18 -0.75
C ILE A 119 3.80 -16.28 -0.68
N SER A 120 4.80 -16.54 -1.50
CA SER A 120 5.85 -15.55 -1.77
C SER A 120 5.54 -14.86 -3.09
N VAL A 121 5.25 -13.56 -3.06
CA VAL A 121 4.89 -12.78 -4.26
C VAL A 121 6.10 -12.26 -5.04
N GLY A 122 7.29 -12.38 -4.44
CA GLY A 122 8.54 -11.93 -5.03
C GLY A 122 9.67 -12.10 -4.04
N LYS A 123 10.82 -11.55 -4.40
CA LYS A 123 11.99 -11.48 -3.52
C LYS A 123 12.38 -10.01 -3.34
N SER A 124 12.87 -9.65 -2.16
CA SER A 124 13.58 -8.39 -1.95
C SER A 124 14.90 -8.38 -2.75
N HIS A 125 15.57 -7.23 -2.80
CA HIS A 125 16.87 -7.12 -3.45
C HIS A 125 17.93 -8.05 -2.83
N GLU A 126 17.92 -8.31 -1.51
CA GLU A 126 18.79 -9.30 -0.86
C GLU A 126 18.27 -10.75 -0.93
N GLY A 127 17.18 -11.00 -1.65
CA GLY A 127 16.67 -12.36 -1.91
C GLY A 127 15.74 -12.93 -0.85
N LYS A 128 15.25 -12.11 0.09
CA LYS A 128 14.26 -12.52 1.12
C LYS A 128 12.87 -12.64 0.47
N ASP A 129 12.09 -13.64 0.87
CA ASP A 129 10.72 -13.79 0.39
C ASP A 129 9.85 -12.61 0.84
N LEU A 130 9.06 -12.09 -0.10
CA LEU A 130 7.99 -11.13 0.20
C LEU A 130 6.72 -11.92 0.51
N TRP A 131 6.54 -12.22 1.80
CA TRP A 131 5.48 -13.10 2.27
C TRP A 131 4.11 -12.41 2.25
N LEU A 132 3.14 -13.09 1.65
CA LEU A 132 1.72 -12.76 1.65
C LEU A 132 0.94 -13.96 2.20
N VAL A 133 0.08 -13.74 3.19
CA VAL A 133 -0.84 -14.76 3.67
C VAL A 133 -2.23 -14.50 3.10
N LYS A 134 -2.73 -15.43 2.29
CA LYS A 134 -4.14 -15.48 1.92
C LYS A 134 -4.94 -16.11 3.06
N VAL A 135 -6.03 -15.48 3.46
CA VAL A 135 -7.01 -15.95 4.45
C VAL A 135 -8.39 -16.01 3.76
N SER A 136 -8.99 -17.20 3.70
CA SER A 136 -10.33 -17.45 3.11
C SER A 136 -10.79 -18.85 3.55
N ASP A 137 -12.06 -19.19 3.46
CA ASP A 137 -12.57 -20.53 3.76
C ASP A 137 -12.12 -21.60 2.75
N ASN A 138 -11.70 -21.21 1.54
CA ASN A 138 -11.07 -22.10 0.55
C ASN A 138 -9.74 -21.52 0.03
N PRO A 139 -8.68 -21.43 0.86
CA PRO A 139 -7.46 -20.69 0.55
C PRO A 139 -6.63 -21.30 -0.61
N ALA A 140 -6.98 -22.51 -1.05
CA ALA A 140 -6.36 -23.20 -2.18
C ALA A 140 -6.99 -22.84 -3.54
N VAL A 141 -8.22 -22.33 -3.54
CA VAL A 141 -9.00 -21.96 -4.72
C VAL A 141 -9.02 -20.45 -4.84
N ASP A 142 -9.26 -19.95 -6.04
CA ASP A 142 -9.58 -18.55 -6.27
C ASP A 142 -11.08 -18.43 -6.46
N GLU A 143 -11.75 -17.80 -5.52
CA GLU A 143 -13.20 -17.74 -5.43
C GLU A 143 -13.76 -16.43 -5.98
N LYS A 144 -15.04 -16.47 -6.33
CA LYS A 144 -15.79 -15.28 -6.71
C LYS A 144 -16.19 -14.50 -5.46
N GLU A 145 -15.22 -13.81 -4.90
CA GLU A 145 -15.35 -13.09 -3.65
C GLU A 145 -14.65 -11.73 -3.70
N PRO A 146 -15.10 -10.76 -2.90
CA PRO A 146 -14.36 -9.52 -2.72
C PRO A 146 -12.94 -9.80 -2.22
N GLU A 147 -11.96 -9.15 -2.83
CA GLU A 147 -10.58 -9.22 -2.39
C GLU A 147 -10.19 -7.98 -1.58
N PHE A 148 -9.56 -8.22 -0.44
CA PHE A 148 -9.05 -7.19 0.46
C PHE A 148 -7.54 -7.40 0.68
N LYS A 149 -6.76 -6.31 0.81
CA LYS A 149 -5.36 -6.44 1.25
C LYS A 149 -4.90 -5.49 2.34
N TYR A 150 -3.95 -5.98 3.12
CA TYR A 150 -3.08 -5.19 3.98
C TYR A 150 -1.62 -5.36 3.61
N VAL A 151 -0.89 -4.25 3.55
CA VAL A 151 0.55 -4.22 3.33
C VAL A 151 1.20 -3.40 4.44
N ALA A 152 2.22 -3.92 5.10
CA ALA A 152 2.91 -3.18 6.15
C ALA A 152 4.42 -3.10 5.90
N ASN A 153 5.06 -2.16 6.58
CA ASN A 153 6.51 -2.06 6.67
C ASN A 153 7.18 -1.97 5.28
N MET A 154 6.63 -1.09 4.43
CA MET A 154 7.26 -0.70 3.17
C MET A 154 8.43 0.27 3.41
N HIS A 155 8.34 1.09 4.45
CA HIS A 155 9.50 1.70 5.08
C HIS A 155 10.02 0.76 6.17
N GLY A 156 11.27 0.33 6.04
CA GLY A 156 11.82 -0.72 6.89
C GLY A 156 11.88 -0.34 8.37
N ASN A 157 12.13 0.92 8.68
CA ASN A 157 12.19 1.46 10.05
C ASN A 157 10.82 1.81 10.66
N GLU A 158 9.71 1.64 9.93
CA GLU A 158 8.35 1.85 10.42
C GLU A 158 7.75 0.48 10.76
N ILE A 159 8.04 0.00 11.97
CA ILE A 159 8.01 -1.44 12.27
C ILE A 159 6.69 -1.94 12.85
N VAL A 160 5.90 -1.04 13.46
CA VAL A 160 4.69 -1.38 14.22
C VAL A 160 3.70 -2.16 13.35
N GLY A 161 3.42 -1.69 12.14
CA GLY A 161 2.50 -2.37 11.21
C GLY A 161 2.85 -3.84 10.94
N ARG A 162 4.13 -4.19 10.83
CA ARG A 162 4.59 -5.58 10.62
C ARG A 162 4.12 -6.49 11.74
N GLU A 163 4.30 -6.04 12.97
CA GLU A 163 3.96 -6.81 14.14
C GLU A 163 2.44 -6.90 14.37
N LEU A 164 1.69 -5.85 14.04
CA LEU A 164 0.22 -5.87 14.08
C LEU A 164 -0.34 -6.89 13.08
N MET A 165 0.24 -6.97 11.88
CA MET A 165 -0.22 -7.93 10.85
C MET A 165 0.01 -9.38 11.28
N VAL A 166 1.13 -9.69 11.92
CA VAL A 166 1.39 -11.03 12.47
C VAL A 166 0.40 -11.38 13.59
N ARG A 167 0.09 -10.43 14.48
CA ARG A 167 -0.92 -10.62 15.56
C ARG A 167 -2.34 -10.79 14.99
N LEU A 168 -2.71 -9.99 13.99
CA LEU A 168 -3.98 -10.09 13.28
C LEU A 168 -4.18 -11.49 12.68
N LEU A 169 -3.17 -12.03 12.02
CA LEU A 169 -3.22 -13.40 11.47
C LEU A 169 -3.45 -14.46 12.57
N ARG A 170 -2.82 -14.31 13.74
CA ARG A 170 -3.07 -15.21 14.88
C ARG A 170 -4.52 -15.12 15.34
N ASP A 171 -5.05 -13.91 15.47
CA ASP A 171 -6.42 -13.66 15.95
C ASP A 171 -7.49 -14.11 14.95
N LEU A 172 -7.28 -13.93 13.64
CA LEU A 172 -8.15 -14.50 12.61
C LEU A 172 -8.20 -16.03 12.73
N GLY A 173 -7.04 -16.69 12.85
CA GLY A 173 -6.95 -18.14 13.02
C GLY A 173 -7.63 -18.64 14.29
N GLN A 174 -7.42 -17.94 15.41
CA GLN A 174 -8.02 -18.28 16.69
C GLN A 174 -9.54 -18.06 16.69
N GLY A 175 -10.01 -16.90 16.23
CA GLY A 175 -11.42 -16.55 16.17
C GLY A 175 -12.21 -17.52 15.30
N TYR A 176 -11.65 -17.90 14.14
CA TYR A 176 -12.28 -18.88 13.25
C TYR A 176 -12.46 -20.26 13.91
N LYS A 177 -11.44 -20.75 14.62
CA LYS A 177 -11.50 -22.01 15.39
C LYS A 177 -12.51 -21.94 16.53
N GLN A 178 -12.64 -20.79 17.16
CA GLN A 178 -13.56 -20.53 18.27
C GLN A 178 -14.99 -20.27 17.80
N GLN A 179 -15.26 -20.30 16.49
CA GLN A 179 -16.57 -20.00 15.90
C GLN A 179 -17.04 -18.58 16.25
N ASP A 180 -16.12 -17.63 16.33
CA ASP A 180 -16.46 -16.21 16.45
C ASP A 180 -17.22 -15.78 15.18
N ALA A 181 -18.48 -15.35 15.35
CA ALA A 181 -19.37 -15.09 14.22
C ALA A 181 -18.87 -13.98 13.30
N PHE A 182 -18.19 -12.97 13.85
CA PHE A 182 -17.67 -11.86 13.06
C PHE A 182 -16.45 -12.32 12.27
N ILE A 183 -15.47 -12.98 12.90
CA ILE A 183 -14.30 -13.51 12.20
C ILE A 183 -14.69 -14.53 11.14
N ARG A 184 -15.68 -15.39 11.41
CA ARG A 184 -16.20 -16.34 10.41
C ARG A 184 -16.77 -15.62 9.21
N HIS A 185 -17.60 -14.60 9.41
CA HIS A 185 -18.15 -13.82 8.31
C HIS A 185 -17.05 -13.17 7.45
N LEU A 186 -15.99 -12.61 8.07
CA LEU A 186 -14.88 -12.03 7.31
C LEU A 186 -14.15 -13.08 6.45
N VAL A 187 -13.93 -14.28 6.99
CA VAL A 187 -13.13 -15.33 6.31
C VAL A 187 -13.96 -16.15 5.32
N ASP A 188 -15.25 -16.36 5.57
CA ASP A 188 -16.14 -17.20 4.74
C ASP A 188 -16.75 -16.44 3.54
N ASP A 189 -16.68 -15.10 3.51
CA ASP A 189 -17.32 -14.27 2.47
C ASP A 189 -16.36 -13.33 1.70
N ALA A 190 -15.04 -13.41 1.95
CA ALA A 190 -14.01 -12.59 1.30
C ALA A 190 -12.64 -13.29 1.25
N GLU A 191 -11.82 -12.90 0.27
CA GLU A 191 -10.41 -13.27 0.22
C GLU A 191 -9.53 -12.16 0.78
N ILE A 192 -8.93 -12.40 1.94
CA ILE A 192 -8.13 -11.43 2.69
C ILE A 192 -6.64 -11.73 2.49
N TYR A 193 -5.87 -10.73 2.10
CA TYR A 193 -4.45 -10.86 1.80
C TYR A 193 -3.61 -9.97 2.72
N ILE A 194 -2.75 -10.56 3.55
CA ILE A 194 -1.97 -9.80 4.55
C ILE A 194 -0.48 -9.99 4.27
N MET A 195 0.23 -8.88 3.99
CA MET A 195 1.68 -8.80 3.84
C MET A 195 2.28 -8.04 5.02
N PRO A 196 2.89 -8.73 5.99
CA PRO A 196 3.49 -8.06 7.15
C PRO A 196 4.70 -7.18 6.82
N SER A 197 5.50 -7.52 5.81
CA SER A 197 6.69 -6.74 5.46
C SER A 197 6.91 -6.72 3.96
N MET A 198 6.72 -5.55 3.35
CA MET A 198 7.10 -5.28 1.97
C MET A 198 8.61 -5.01 1.83
N ASN A 199 9.26 -4.51 2.88
CA ASN A 199 10.68 -4.16 2.90
C ASN A 199 11.46 -4.89 4.02
N PRO A 200 11.60 -6.23 3.94
CA PRO A 200 12.35 -7.00 4.95
C PRO A 200 13.85 -6.65 4.96
N ASP A 201 14.38 -6.17 3.85
CA ASP A 201 15.76 -5.69 3.74
C ASP A 201 16.00 -4.44 4.59
N GLY A 202 15.11 -3.46 4.47
CA GLY A 202 15.18 -2.24 5.25
C GLY A 202 14.90 -2.48 6.73
N ALA A 203 13.97 -3.38 7.04
CA ALA A 203 13.62 -3.74 8.41
C ALA A 203 14.81 -4.36 9.17
N ASP A 204 15.55 -5.28 8.55
CA ASP A 204 16.74 -5.89 9.18
C ASP A 204 17.89 -4.89 9.42
N LYS A 205 17.83 -3.71 8.77
CA LYS A 205 18.83 -2.64 8.86
C LYS A 205 18.31 -1.37 9.54
N HIS A 206 17.09 -1.39 10.07
CA HIS A 206 16.40 -0.24 10.68
C HIS A 206 16.44 1.02 9.79
N GLN A 207 16.20 0.84 8.50
CA GLN A 207 16.26 1.93 7.52
C GLN A 207 14.94 2.10 6.79
N ARG A 208 14.68 3.33 6.34
CA ARG A 208 13.47 3.68 5.57
C ARG A 208 13.45 2.95 4.23
N GLY A 209 14.39 3.24 3.35
CA GLY A 209 14.46 2.63 2.01
C GLY A 209 14.78 1.14 2.03
N ASN A 210 14.70 0.50 0.87
CA ASN A 210 15.13 -0.91 0.70
C ASN A 210 16.65 -1.07 0.82
N SER A 211 17.23 -2.26 0.62
CA SER A 211 18.69 -2.46 0.77
C SER A 211 19.58 -1.57 -0.12
N LEU A 212 19.01 -0.90 -1.12
CA LEU A 212 19.67 0.10 -1.98
C LEU A 212 19.35 1.56 -1.59
N TYR A 213 18.76 1.77 -0.41
CA TYR A 213 18.29 3.06 0.12
C TYR A 213 17.19 3.73 -0.70
N VAL A 214 16.50 2.99 -1.58
CA VAL A 214 15.41 3.55 -2.39
C VAL A 214 14.14 3.59 -1.56
N ASP A 215 13.48 4.76 -1.53
CA ASP A 215 12.16 4.90 -0.94
C ASP A 215 11.11 4.16 -1.80
N LEU A 216 10.56 3.07 -1.27
CA LEU A 216 9.58 2.27 -1.98
C LEU A 216 8.24 3.00 -2.18
N ASN A 217 7.92 3.97 -1.32
CA ASN A 217 6.72 4.80 -1.42
C ASN A 217 6.94 6.09 -2.23
N ARG A 218 8.02 6.14 -3.00
CA ARG A 218 8.25 7.07 -4.13
C ARG A 218 8.59 6.33 -5.42
N ASN A 219 8.47 5.00 -5.41
CA ASN A 219 8.93 4.15 -6.50
C ASN A 219 7.80 3.62 -7.38
N PHE A 220 6.53 3.85 -7.08
CA PHE A 220 5.45 3.49 -7.99
C PHE A 220 5.31 4.52 -9.13
N PRO A 221 4.75 4.13 -10.29
CA PRO A 221 4.34 5.08 -11.32
C PRO A 221 3.37 6.13 -10.77
N ASP A 222 3.46 7.36 -11.29
CA ASP A 222 2.62 8.47 -10.85
C ASP A 222 1.89 9.12 -12.04
N PHE A 223 0.57 9.22 -11.94
CA PHE A 223 -0.27 9.65 -13.06
C PHE A 223 -0.27 11.18 -13.29
N THR A 224 0.29 11.97 -12.37
CA THR A 224 0.40 13.43 -12.50
C THR A 224 1.76 13.86 -13.08
N THR A 225 2.78 13.01 -12.95
CA THR A 225 4.16 13.33 -13.35
C THR A 225 4.51 12.89 -14.79
N ASP A 226 5.79 12.99 -15.16
CA ASP A 226 6.32 12.42 -16.41
C ASP A 226 6.43 10.88 -16.34
N ASP A 227 6.29 10.30 -15.15
CA ASP A 227 6.35 8.86 -14.87
C ASP A 227 4.95 8.18 -14.90
N ARG A 228 4.11 8.62 -15.84
CA ARG A 228 2.69 8.23 -15.94
C ARG A 228 2.42 6.88 -16.62
N THR A 229 3.46 6.09 -16.88
CA THR A 229 3.31 4.78 -17.52
C THR A 229 3.35 3.69 -16.46
N ASN A 230 2.31 2.85 -16.39
CA ASN A 230 2.28 1.72 -15.46
C ASN A 230 3.27 0.62 -15.89
N SER A 231 4.56 0.84 -15.64
CA SER A 231 5.66 0.00 -16.05
C SER A 231 6.52 -0.40 -14.85
N GLN A 232 6.90 -1.69 -14.83
CA GLN A 232 7.82 -2.26 -13.86
C GLN A 232 9.29 -1.88 -14.14
N ALA A 233 9.59 -1.35 -15.33
CA ALA A 233 10.95 -0.97 -15.71
C ALA A 233 11.52 0.11 -14.78
N GLY A 234 12.79 -0.03 -14.37
CA GLY A 234 13.45 0.92 -13.46
C GLY A 234 12.97 0.89 -12.00
N ARG A 235 12.05 -0.01 -11.62
CA ARG A 235 11.53 -0.15 -10.25
C ARG A 235 12.33 -1.15 -9.41
N GLN A 236 12.24 -1.00 -8.09
CA GLN A 236 12.82 -1.93 -7.13
C GLN A 236 12.09 -3.29 -7.16
N PRO A 237 12.78 -4.41 -6.88
CA PRO A 237 12.15 -5.74 -6.94
C PRO A 237 10.95 -5.89 -6.00
N GLU A 238 10.93 -5.17 -4.87
CA GLU A 238 9.79 -5.10 -3.96
C GLU A 238 8.57 -4.43 -4.64
N THR A 239 8.76 -3.26 -5.23
CA THR A 239 7.73 -2.55 -6.00
C THR A 239 7.23 -3.40 -7.17
N GLN A 240 8.12 -4.03 -7.94
CA GLN A 240 7.74 -4.92 -9.05
C GLN A 240 6.90 -6.13 -8.59
N ALA A 241 7.14 -6.64 -7.37
CA ALA A 241 6.35 -7.73 -6.81
C ALA A 241 4.90 -7.30 -6.53
N LEU A 242 4.70 -6.12 -5.92
CA LEU A 242 3.35 -5.58 -5.69
C LEU A 242 2.65 -5.18 -6.99
N MET A 243 3.39 -4.60 -7.94
CA MET A 243 2.85 -4.31 -9.28
C MET A 243 2.36 -5.56 -10.01
N ARG A 244 3.07 -6.69 -9.88
CA ARG A 244 2.60 -7.97 -10.43
C ARG A 244 1.41 -8.52 -9.66
N LEU A 245 1.43 -8.41 -8.34
CA LEU A 245 0.32 -8.86 -7.49
C LEU A 245 -1.00 -8.18 -7.88
N GLU A 246 -1.03 -6.85 -7.99
CA GLU A 246 -2.28 -6.13 -8.37
C GLU A 246 -2.62 -6.24 -9.86
N ALA A 247 -1.67 -6.63 -10.71
CA ALA A 247 -1.98 -7.02 -12.08
C ALA A 247 -2.68 -8.40 -12.15
N GLU A 248 -2.53 -9.26 -11.13
CA GLU A 248 -3.11 -10.59 -11.08
C GLU A 248 -4.37 -10.69 -10.20
N ARG A 249 -4.54 -9.75 -9.26
CA ARG A 249 -5.58 -9.74 -8.22
C ARG A 249 -6.43 -8.47 -8.30
N PHE A 250 -7.74 -8.56 -8.03
CA PHE A 250 -8.65 -7.42 -8.10
C PHE A 250 -9.06 -6.93 -6.71
N PHE A 251 -8.09 -6.41 -5.97
CA PHE A 251 -8.36 -5.78 -4.67
C PHE A 251 -9.33 -4.61 -4.84
N ALA A 252 -10.35 -4.57 -3.99
CA ALA A 252 -11.34 -3.50 -4.03
C ALA A 252 -11.17 -2.48 -2.91
N LEU A 253 -10.58 -2.91 -1.80
CA LEU A 253 -10.28 -2.09 -0.64
C LEU A 253 -8.98 -2.60 -0.01
N SER A 254 -8.15 -1.67 0.43
CA SER A 254 -6.91 -2.01 1.11
C SER A 254 -6.41 -0.92 2.03
N ALA A 255 -5.40 -1.26 2.83
CA ALA A 255 -4.56 -0.25 3.45
C ALA A 255 -3.09 -0.65 3.47
N ASN A 256 -2.23 0.35 3.46
CA ASN A 256 -0.83 0.21 3.80
C ASN A 256 -0.52 0.86 5.16
N PHE A 257 0.47 0.37 5.90
CA PHE A 257 0.76 0.81 7.26
C PHE A 257 2.16 1.40 7.42
N HIS A 258 2.21 2.52 8.11
CA HIS A 258 3.36 3.38 8.33
C HIS A 258 3.51 3.78 9.80
N GLY A 259 4.57 4.53 10.09
CA GLY A 259 4.81 5.18 11.38
C GLY A 259 5.60 6.47 11.22
N GLY A 260 5.53 7.32 12.24
CA GLY A 260 6.03 8.70 12.25
C GLY A 260 4.92 9.72 12.49
N ALA A 261 3.66 9.30 12.42
CA ALA A 261 2.48 10.04 12.85
C ALA A 261 1.39 9.08 13.36
N VAL A 262 0.24 9.63 13.76
CA VAL A 262 -0.95 8.85 14.12
C VAL A 262 -2.19 9.42 13.44
N VAL A 263 -2.50 8.91 12.25
CA VAL A 263 -3.55 9.41 11.36
C VAL A 263 -3.96 8.39 10.29
N TYR A 264 -5.22 8.42 9.88
CA TYR A 264 -5.68 7.78 8.66
C TYR A 264 -5.50 8.74 7.47
N ASN A 265 -4.49 8.50 6.64
CA ASN A 265 -4.23 9.24 5.41
C ASN A 265 -5.02 8.65 4.24
N TYR A 266 -5.65 9.52 3.43
CA TYR A 266 -6.42 9.09 2.27
C TYR A 266 -6.13 9.89 1.00
N ALA A 267 -6.38 9.22 -0.13
CA ALA A 267 -6.11 9.73 -1.46
C ALA A 267 -6.86 11.06 -1.77
N TRP A 268 -6.29 11.92 -2.61
CA TRP A 268 -5.01 11.75 -3.28
C TRP A 268 -3.84 12.28 -2.44
N ASP A 269 -2.68 11.65 -2.62
CA ASP A 269 -1.36 12.04 -2.14
C ASP A 269 -0.66 13.00 -3.12
N THR A 270 -0.78 12.76 -4.43
CA THR A 270 -0.03 13.53 -5.47
C THR A 270 -0.77 14.78 -5.97
N THR A 271 -2.09 14.88 -5.82
CA THR A 271 -2.88 15.96 -6.42
C THR A 271 -3.90 16.63 -5.49
N PRO A 272 -4.14 17.96 -5.62
CA PRO A 272 -5.23 18.64 -4.90
C PRO A 272 -6.63 18.32 -5.42
N GLU A 273 -6.77 17.58 -6.53
CA GLU A 273 -8.10 17.23 -7.03
C GLU A 273 -8.89 16.41 -6.00
N GLN A 274 -10.21 16.56 -5.98
CA GLN A 274 -11.04 15.75 -5.10
C GLN A 274 -11.11 14.31 -5.62
N HIS A 275 -10.89 13.34 -4.73
CA HIS A 275 -11.03 11.93 -5.08
C HIS A 275 -12.47 11.60 -5.51
N PRO A 276 -12.72 10.79 -6.56
CA PRO A 276 -14.09 10.48 -7.00
C PRO A 276 -14.95 9.86 -5.89
N LEU A 277 -14.34 9.02 -5.05
CA LEU A 277 -14.95 8.36 -3.88
C LEU A 277 -14.62 9.06 -2.55
N ASP A 278 -14.28 10.34 -2.56
CA ASP A 278 -13.83 11.11 -1.38
C ASP A 278 -14.72 10.91 -0.14
N THR A 279 -16.05 11.00 -0.28
CA THR A 279 -16.98 10.78 0.84
C THR A 279 -16.86 9.37 1.43
N LEU A 280 -16.78 8.34 0.59
CA LEU A 280 -16.66 6.96 1.07
C LEU A 280 -15.33 6.73 1.79
N ILE A 281 -14.23 7.27 1.27
CA ILE A 281 -12.93 7.08 1.92
C ILE A 281 -12.88 7.81 3.26
N GLN A 282 -13.45 9.02 3.34
CA GLN A 282 -13.56 9.74 4.61
C GLN A 282 -14.44 8.99 5.62
N GLU A 283 -15.58 8.42 5.20
CA GLU A 283 -16.42 7.59 6.07
C GLU A 283 -15.65 6.40 6.64
N VAL A 284 -14.94 5.65 5.77
CA VAL A 284 -14.10 4.51 6.17
C VAL A 284 -12.99 4.96 7.12
N GLY A 285 -12.34 6.09 6.83
CA GLY A 285 -11.28 6.66 7.66
C GLY A 285 -11.78 7.08 9.04
N LEU A 286 -12.93 7.74 9.12
CA LEU A 286 -13.55 8.14 10.40
C LEU A 286 -13.96 6.93 11.24
N GLU A 287 -14.43 5.85 10.61
CA GLU A 287 -14.72 4.59 11.30
C GLU A 287 -13.45 3.95 11.87
N TYR A 288 -12.36 3.93 11.09
CA TYR A 288 -11.08 3.40 11.56
C TYR A 288 -10.53 4.25 12.71
N ALA A 289 -10.38 5.56 12.48
CA ALA A 289 -9.81 6.51 13.42
C ALA A 289 -10.63 6.63 14.72
N GLY A 290 -11.96 6.59 14.61
CA GLY A 290 -12.86 6.70 15.78
C GLY A 290 -12.74 5.56 16.78
N LEU A 291 -12.19 4.42 16.38
CA LEU A 291 -11.97 3.25 17.22
C LEU A 291 -10.55 3.18 17.80
N VAL A 292 -9.59 3.92 17.23
CA VAL A 292 -8.22 4.03 17.75
C VAL A 292 -8.13 5.25 18.66
N PRO A 293 -7.93 5.11 19.99
CA PRO A 293 -7.97 6.23 20.93
C PRO A 293 -7.06 7.40 20.54
N GLU A 294 -5.82 7.13 20.14
CA GLU A 294 -4.85 8.18 19.79
C GLU A 294 -5.21 8.92 18.48
N MET A 295 -5.79 8.24 17.49
CA MET A 295 -6.30 8.90 16.28
C MET A 295 -7.57 9.71 16.59
N ARG A 296 -8.54 9.10 17.29
CA ARG A 296 -9.82 9.73 17.65
C ARG A 296 -9.60 11.04 18.41
N ASP A 297 -8.67 11.03 19.35
CA ASP A 297 -8.41 12.14 20.26
C ASP A 297 -7.28 13.06 19.73
N SER A 298 -6.92 12.94 18.45
CA SER A 298 -5.87 13.74 17.82
C SER A 298 -6.18 15.23 17.84
N SER A 299 -5.21 16.03 18.30
CA SER A 299 -5.25 17.49 18.23
C SER A 299 -4.65 18.05 16.94
N GLU A 300 -3.90 17.23 16.20
CA GLU A 300 -3.23 17.60 14.95
C GLU A 300 -4.13 17.35 13.74
N PHE A 301 -4.80 16.19 13.70
CA PHE A 301 -5.64 15.78 12.59
C PHE A 301 -7.09 15.70 13.04
N ALA A 302 -7.93 16.61 12.54
CA ALA A 302 -9.34 16.67 12.92
C ALA A 302 -10.05 15.35 12.58
N GLY A 303 -10.57 14.66 13.60
CA GLY A 303 -11.23 13.36 13.44
C GLY A 303 -10.25 12.19 13.21
N GLY A 304 -8.95 12.42 13.34
CA GLY A 304 -7.92 11.41 13.15
C GLY A 304 -7.69 11.00 11.70
N ILE A 305 -8.13 11.83 10.74
CA ILE A 305 -7.96 11.58 9.30
C ILE A 305 -7.32 12.78 8.60
N THR A 306 -6.67 12.55 7.45
CA THR A 306 -6.18 13.63 6.58
C THR A 306 -6.20 13.21 5.12
N ASN A 307 -6.50 14.15 4.21
CA ASN A 307 -6.15 13.97 2.81
C ASN A 307 -4.62 14.10 2.67
N GLY A 308 -4.01 13.23 1.86
CA GLY A 308 -2.56 13.17 1.72
C GLY A 308 -1.95 14.43 1.16
N TYR A 309 -2.40 14.88 -0.01
CA TYR A 309 -1.89 16.10 -0.63
C TYR A 309 -2.04 17.33 0.30
N ALA A 310 -3.17 17.42 1.01
CA ALA A 310 -3.43 18.49 1.97
C ALA A 310 -2.45 18.48 3.16
N TRP A 311 -1.99 17.30 3.59
CA TRP A 311 -0.93 17.18 4.59
C TRP A 311 0.43 17.56 3.98
N TYR A 312 0.87 16.79 2.99
CA TYR A 312 1.97 17.11 2.08
C TYR A 312 1.92 16.23 0.83
N GLU A 313 2.28 16.83 -0.31
CA GLU A 313 2.35 16.16 -1.62
C GLU A 313 3.35 14.99 -1.62
N VAL A 314 2.90 13.84 -2.12
CA VAL A 314 3.70 12.62 -2.30
C VAL A 314 3.46 12.06 -3.70
N ASP A 315 4.52 12.03 -4.51
CA ASP A 315 4.52 11.44 -5.84
C ASP A 315 5.05 10.00 -5.82
N GLY A 316 4.46 9.14 -6.63
CA GLY A 316 4.91 7.75 -6.80
C GLY A 316 4.64 6.85 -5.59
N GLY A 317 3.62 7.21 -4.79
CA GLY A 317 3.12 6.43 -3.67
C GLY A 317 2.28 5.22 -4.09
N MET A 318 2.30 4.17 -3.27
CA MET A 318 1.52 2.95 -3.54
C MET A 318 0.01 3.19 -3.47
N GLN A 319 -0.44 4.08 -2.57
CA GLN A 319 -1.85 4.38 -2.32
C GLN A 319 -2.56 4.85 -3.60
N ASP A 320 -2.06 5.92 -4.18
CA ASP A 320 -2.62 6.56 -5.36
C ASP A 320 -2.48 5.68 -6.61
N TRP A 321 -1.34 4.96 -6.72
CA TRP A 321 -1.12 4.00 -7.80
C TRP A 321 -2.14 2.84 -7.79
N SER A 322 -2.40 2.27 -6.61
CA SER A 322 -3.34 1.15 -6.44
C SER A 322 -4.74 1.54 -6.95
N TYR A 323 -5.20 2.74 -6.61
CA TYR A 323 -6.50 3.20 -7.08
C TYR A 323 -6.50 3.56 -8.57
N TYR A 324 -5.54 4.35 -9.02
CA TYR A 324 -5.57 4.90 -10.38
C TYR A 324 -5.53 3.81 -11.45
N TRP A 325 -4.67 2.78 -11.29
CA TRP A 325 -4.53 1.72 -12.28
C TRP A 325 -5.37 0.47 -12.01
N HIS A 326 -5.63 0.14 -10.75
CA HIS A 326 -6.26 -1.13 -10.37
C HIS A 326 -7.65 -0.96 -9.76
N GLY A 327 -8.06 0.28 -9.44
CA GLY A 327 -9.35 0.56 -8.82
C GLY A 327 -9.43 0.08 -7.37
N ASP A 328 -8.31 -0.30 -6.77
CA ASP A 328 -8.22 -0.65 -5.36
C ASP A 328 -8.28 0.62 -4.51
N LEU A 329 -9.28 0.73 -3.64
CA LEU A 329 -9.45 1.88 -2.76
C LEU A 329 -8.47 1.79 -1.58
N GLN A 330 -7.19 2.05 -1.84
CA GLN A 330 -6.15 1.99 -0.80
C GLN A 330 -6.13 3.26 0.06
N SER A 331 -5.84 3.11 1.34
CA SER A 331 -5.48 4.20 2.25
C SER A 331 -4.16 3.92 2.97
N THR A 332 -3.52 4.96 3.48
CA THR A 332 -2.27 4.90 4.22
C THR A 332 -2.56 5.15 5.70
N ILE A 333 -2.13 4.26 6.59
CA ILE A 333 -2.47 4.33 8.01
C ILE A 333 -1.19 4.48 8.84
N GLU A 334 -1.02 5.63 9.47
CA GLU A 334 0.08 5.97 10.36
C GLU A 334 -0.25 5.50 11.78
N LEU A 335 0.49 4.53 12.31
CA LEU A 335 0.11 3.80 13.52
C LEU A 335 0.72 4.33 14.82
N SER A 336 1.85 5.03 14.74
CA SER A 336 2.64 5.42 15.90
C SER A 336 3.53 6.62 15.59
N ASN A 337 3.69 7.53 16.57
CA ASN A 337 4.64 8.65 16.45
C ASN A 337 6.10 8.17 16.39
N ASP A 338 6.46 7.20 17.25
CA ASP A 338 7.76 6.55 17.17
C ASP A 338 7.74 5.53 16.03
N LYS A 339 8.71 5.59 15.11
CA LYS A 339 8.79 4.65 13.98
C LYS A 339 9.24 3.27 14.43
N TRP A 340 10.12 3.25 15.44
CA TRP A 340 10.67 2.06 16.06
C TRP A 340 10.53 2.09 17.59
N PRO A 341 9.29 2.00 18.13
CA PRO A 341 9.05 2.01 19.58
C PRO A 341 9.65 0.76 20.23
N VAL A 342 9.78 0.74 21.56
CA VAL A 342 10.24 -0.49 22.24
C VAL A 342 9.22 -1.62 22.06
N TYR A 343 9.69 -2.85 21.93
CA TYR A 343 8.84 -3.99 21.54
C TYR A 343 7.65 -4.22 22.48
N GLU A 344 7.80 -3.92 23.77
CA GLU A 344 6.73 -4.06 24.77
C GLU A 344 5.52 -3.14 24.51
N GLN A 345 5.69 -2.05 23.76
CA GLN A 345 4.60 -1.15 23.39
C GLN A 345 3.71 -1.73 22.28
N VAL A 346 4.21 -2.67 21.48
CA VAL A 346 3.50 -3.26 20.33
C VAL A 346 2.16 -3.87 20.73
N ASP A 347 2.07 -4.50 21.91
CA ASP A 347 0.82 -5.08 22.39
C ASP A 347 -0.25 -4.02 22.69
N SER A 348 0.16 -2.81 23.11
CA SER A 348 -0.75 -1.68 23.27
C SER A 348 -1.26 -1.21 21.91
N TYR A 349 -0.35 -0.98 20.95
CA TYR A 349 -0.72 -0.58 19.60
C TYR A 349 -1.68 -1.58 18.95
N TYR A 350 -1.42 -2.89 19.06
CA TYR A 350 -2.30 -3.90 18.52
C TYR A 350 -3.66 -3.91 19.21
N ARG A 351 -3.71 -3.88 20.55
CA ARG A 351 -4.99 -3.83 21.29
C ARG A 351 -5.84 -2.64 20.85
N ASP A 352 -5.22 -1.48 20.67
CA ASP A 352 -5.90 -0.24 20.36
C ASP A 352 -6.35 -0.18 18.89
N ASN A 353 -5.67 -0.89 17.97
CA ASN A 353 -6.00 -0.93 16.53
C ASN A 353 -6.85 -2.15 16.12
N LYS A 354 -6.91 -3.23 16.92
CA LYS A 354 -7.52 -4.50 16.52
C LYS A 354 -8.96 -4.35 16.01
N ALA A 355 -9.78 -3.56 16.68
CA ALA A 355 -11.17 -3.35 16.27
C ALA A 355 -11.24 -2.64 14.91
N SER A 356 -10.44 -1.60 14.69
CA SER A 356 -10.36 -0.87 13.43
C SER A 356 -9.87 -1.73 12.27
N LEU A 357 -8.86 -2.57 12.51
CA LEU A 357 -8.34 -3.52 11.52
C LEU A 357 -9.44 -4.49 11.04
N LEU A 358 -10.17 -5.11 11.97
CA LEU A 358 -11.23 -6.04 11.60
C LEU A 358 -12.42 -5.34 10.92
N ASN A 359 -12.79 -4.15 11.39
CA ASN A 359 -13.87 -3.36 10.80
C ASN A 359 -13.53 -2.87 9.39
N LEU A 360 -12.28 -2.51 9.11
CA LEU A 360 -11.87 -2.11 7.77
C LEU A 360 -11.92 -3.29 6.79
N ILE A 361 -11.58 -4.52 7.22
CA ILE A 361 -11.81 -5.72 6.40
C ILE A 361 -13.30 -5.86 6.07
N GLN A 362 -14.19 -5.70 7.06
CA GLN A 362 -15.65 -5.78 6.86
C GLN A 362 -16.18 -4.82 5.78
N ARG A 363 -15.53 -3.66 5.58
CA ARG A 363 -15.94 -2.67 4.58
C ARG A 363 -15.79 -3.18 3.15
N VAL A 364 -14.97 -4.20 2.88
CA VAL A 364 -14.83 -4.77 1.53
C VAL A 364 -16.15 -5.30 1.00
N HIS A 365 -17.07 -5.76 1.85
CA HIS A 365 -18.38 -6.27 1.44
C HIS A 365 -19.37 -5.17 0.99
N GLN A 366 -18.98 -3.89 1.05
CA GLN A 366 -19.80 -2.76 0.57
C GLN A 366 -19.67 -2.53 -0.94
N GLY A 367 -20.17 -3.45 -1.75
CA GLY A 367 -19.97 -3.30 -3.18
C GLY A 367 -20.79 -4.26 -4.02
N VAL A 368 -20.34 -4.39 -5.26
CA VAL A 368 -20.94 -5.27 -6.26
C VAL A 368 -19.85 -6.02 -6.99
N GLY A 369 -20.01 -7.34 -7.02
CA GLY A 369 -19.28 -8.24 -7.89
C GLY A 369 -19.98 -8.37 -9.22
N VAL A 370 -19.20 -8.48 -10.29
CA VAL A 370 -19.70 -8.75 -11.63
C VAL A 370 -18.87 -9.89 -12.17
N SER A 371 -19.53 -10.99 -12.53
CA SER A 371 -18.89 -12.10 -13.22
C SER A 371 -19.53 -12.33 -14.58
N PHE A 372 -18.78 -12.93 -15.48
CA PHE A 372 -19.20 -13.22 -16.85
C PHE A 372 -19.45 -14.71 -17.01
N ALA A 373 -20.51 -15.07 -17.74
CA ALA A 373 -20.80 -16.48 -18.05
C ALA A 373 -19.67 -17.16 -18.85
N GLN A 374 -18.88 -16.37 -19.58
CA GLN A 374 -17.68 -16.81 -20.29
C GLN A 374 -16.44 -16.32 -19.54
N ALA A 375 -15.58 -17.24 -19.11
CA ALA A 375 -14.42 -16.96 -18.26
C ALA A 375 -13.33 -16.07 -18.92
N SER A 376 -13.38 -15.86 -20.23
CA SER A 376 -12.33 -15.15 -20.99
C SER A 376 -12.71 -13.73 -21.43
N VAL A 377 -13.75 -13.12 -20.85
CA VAL A 377 -14.12 -11.74 -21.20
C VAL A 377 -13.15 -10.77 -20.55
N LYS A 378 -12.59 -9.88 -21.38
CA LYS A 378 -11.71 -8.79 -20.97
C LYS A 378 -12.29 -7.47 -21.46
N GLY A 379 -12.10 -6.39 -20.70
CA GLY A 379 -12.64 -5.09 -21.05
C GLY A 379 -12.34 -4.04 -19.99
N GLN A 380 -13.16 -2.98 -20.01
CA GLN A 380 -13.17 -1.95 -18.98
C GLN A 380 -14.59 -1.72 -18.47
N TYR A 381 -14.70 -1.28 -17.22
CA TYR A 381 -15.98 -0.89 -16.64
C TYR A 381 -15.94 0.52 -16.08
N THR A 382 -17.09 1.20 -16.13
CA THR A 382 -17.36 2.41 -15.35
C THR A 382 -18.66 2.27 -14.58
N PHE A 383 -18.74 2.93 -13.43
CA PHE A 383 -19.99 3.12 -12.71
C PHE A 383 -20.38 4.59 -12.77
N GLN A 384 -21.63 4.89 -13.09
CA GLN A 384 -22.18 6.23 -12.97
C GLN A 384 -23.20 6.27 -11.83
N ASN A 385 -22.97 7.09 -10.81
CA ASN A 385 -23.93 7.30 -9.74
C ASN A 385 -25.16 8.04 -10.30
N LEU A 386 -26.35 7.46 -10.12
CA LEU A 386 -27.59 8.02 -10.65
C LEU A 386 -28.11 9.22 -9.84
N ALA A 387 -27.60 9.43 -8.62
CA ALA A 387 -27.99 10.55 -7.77
C ALA A 387 -27.29 11.87 -8.15
N ASP A 388 -25.98 11.82 -8.42
CA ASP A 388 -25.15 13.01 -8.68
C ASP A 388 -24.43 13.00 -10.04
N GLY A 389 -24.55 11.91 -10.81
CA GLY A 389 -23.96 11.77 -12.14
C GLY A 389 -22.45 11.49 -12.15
N LYS A 390 -21.79 11.35 -10.99
CA LYS A 390 -20.34 11.07 -10.91
C LYS A 390 -20.01 9.73 -11.57
N VAL A 391 -18.89 9.69 -12.29
CA VAL A 391 -18.38 8.50 -12.96
C VAL A 391 -17.11 7.99 -12.28
N PHE A 392 -17.04 6.69 -12.04
CA PHE A 392 -15.88 5.99 -11.46
C PHE A 392 -15.29 5.06 -12.52
N GLY A 393 -13.96 5.11 -12.70
CA GLY A 393 -13.24 4.38 -13.75
C GLY A 393 -12.89 5.26 -14.96
N PRO A 394 -12.50 4.67 -16.10
CA PRO A 394 -12.56 3.23 -16.42
C PRO A 394 -11.51 2.40 -15.68
N PHE A 395 -11.92 1.21 -15.22
CA PHE A 395 -11.00 0.21 -14.65
C PHE A 395 -10.96 -1.03 -15.54
N PRO A 396 -9.79 -1.67 -15.72
CA PRO A 396 -9.67 -2.89 -16.50
C PRO A 396 -10.25 -4.09 -15.74
N PHE A 397 -10.76 -5.07 -16.49
CA PHE A 397 -11.04 -6.41 -15.97
C PHE A 397 -10.64 -7.43 -17.03
N ASP A 398 -10.08 -8.56 -16.61
CA ASP A 398 -9.56 -9.52 -17.57
C ASP A 398 -9.62 -11.01 -17.17
N ARG A 399 -10.27 -11.32 -16.04
CA ARG A 399 -10.40 -12.68 -15.50
C ARG A 399 -11.85 -13.20 -15.49
N GLY A 400 -12.73 -12.55 -16.25
CA GLY A 400 -14.14 -12.92 -16.29
C GLY A 400 -14.89 -12.58 -15.01
N GLU A 401 -14.32 -11.77 -14.13
CA GLU A 401 -15.02 -11.05 -13.07
C GLU A 401 -14.24 -9.82 -12.58
N PHE A 402 -14.92 -8.99 -11.80
CA PHE A 402 -14.34 -7.92 -10.99
C PHE A 402 -15.27 -7.61 -9.81
N TYR A 403 -14.75 -6.94 -8.79
CA TYR A 403 -15.53 -6.43 -7.66
C TYR A 403 -15.16 -4.97 -7.40
N LYS A 404 -16.15 -4.14 -7.01
CA LYS A 404 -15.90 -2.73 -6.70
C LYS A 404 -16.69 -2.28 -5.47
N ILE A 405 -15.98 -1.69 -4.52
CA ILE A 405 -16.57 -0.97 -3.40
C ILE A 405 -17.14 0.38 -3.87
N LEU A 406 -18.36 0.71 -3.44
CA LEU A 406 -19.06 1.94 -3.81
C LEU A 406 -19.92 2.45 -2.64
N PRO A 407 -20.21 3.76 -2.55
CA PRO A 407 -21.18 4.30 -1.61
C PRO A 407 -22.57 3.66 -1.79
N ASP A 408 -23.38 3.68 -0.74
CA ASP A 408 -24.80 3.31 -0.85
C ASP A 408 -25.49 4.18 -1.91
N GLY A 409 -26.24 3.54 -2.81
CA GLY A 409 -26.85 4.25 -3.93
C GLY A 409 -27.24 3.37 -5.10
N LYS A 410 -27.71 4.02 -6.15
CA LYS A 410 -28.03 3.38 -7.44
C LYS A 410 -27.04 3.83 -8.50
N TYR A 411 -26.57 2.89 -9.30
CA TYR A 411 -25.55 3.13 -10.29
C TYR A 411 -25.93 2.53 -11.63
N LEU A 412 -25.44 3.15 -12.69
CA LEU A 412 -25.39 2.57 -14.01
C LEU A 412 -24.00 1.99 -14.27
N LEU A 413 -23.91 0.67 -14.36
CA LEU A 413 -22.71 -0.04 -14.77
C LEU A 413 -22.62 -0.06 -16.30
N ASN A 414 -21.55 0.53 -16.84
CA ASN A 414 -21.24 0.50 -18.25
C ASN A 414 -20.05 -0.44 -18.48
N LEU A 415 -20.20 -1.39 -19.41
CA LEU A 415 -19.17 -2.36 -19.76
C LEU A 415 -18.69 -2.10 -21.19
N THR A 416 -17.38 -1.87 -21.32
CA THR A 416 -16.72 -1.75 -22.62
C THR A 416 -15.98 -3.06 -22.90
N VAL A 417 -16.56 -3.91 -23.75
CA VAL A 417 -15.98 -5.19 -24.16
C VAL A 417 -15.66 -5.14 -25.66
N PRO A 418 -14.40 -5.34 -26.09
CA PRO A 418 -14.04 -5.30 -27.50
C PRO A 418 -14.92 -6.21 -28.37
N GLY A 419 -15.54 -5.64 -29.40
CA GLY A 419 -16.38 -6.38 -30.36
C GLY A 419 -17.75 -6.80 -29.83
N ARG A 420 -18.18 -6.31 -28.65
CA ARG A 420 -19.53 -6.55 -28.11
C ARG A 420 -20.19 -5.25 -27.70
N THR A 421 -21.48 -5.13 -27.98
CA THR A 421 -22.33 -4.10 -27.37
C THR A 421 -22.94 -4.70 -26.11
N VAL A 422 -22.75 -4.04 -24.98
CA VAL A 422 -23.35 -4.41 -23.70
C VAL A 422 -24.23 -3.25 -23.26
N GLU A 423 -25.52 -3.52 -23.05
CA GLU A 423 -26.44 -2.52 -22.52
C GLU A 423 -26.04 -2.17 -21.08
N PRO A 424 -26.13 -0.90 -20.66
CA PRO A 424 -25.86 -0.51 -19.30
C PRO A 424 -26.77 -1.22 -18.28
N ILE A 425 -26.22 -1.58 -17.12
CA ILE A 425 -26.91 -2.37 -16.09
C ILE A 425 -27.16 -1.49 -14.86
N GLU A 426 -28.41 -1.35 -14.42
CA GLU A 426 -28.71 -0.69 -13.13
C GLU A 426 -28.36 -1.63 -11.98
N VAL A 427 -27.58 -1.14 -11.02
CA VAL A 427 -27.22 -1.85 -9.80
C VAL A 427 -27.52 -0.98 -8.58
N ALA A 428 -27.86 -1.62 -7.46
CA ALA A 428 -28.10 -0.96 -6.19
C ALA A 428 -27.09 -1.47 -5.15
N ILE A 429 -26.40 -0.54 -4.50
CA ILE A 429 -25.38 -0.81 -3.48
C ILE A 429 -25.95 -0.48 -2.12
N SER A 430 -25.76 -1.37 -1.14
CA SER A 430 -26.01 -1.05 0.26
C SER A 430 -25.08 -1.79 1.19
N TYR A 431 -24.46 -1.05 2.11
CA TYR A 431 -23.59 -1.59 3.16
C TYR A 431 -24.33 -2.52 4.11
N SER A 432 -25.63 -2.33 4.31
CA SER A 432 -26.43 -3.21 5.16
C SER A 432 -26.61 -4.64 4.59
N ARG A 433 -26.24 -4.86 3.31
CA ARG A 433 -26.30 -6.16 2.64
C ARG A 433 -24.89 -6.72 2.45
N LEU A 434 -24.31 -7.15 3.56
CA LEU A 434 -23.05 -7.85 3.62
C LEU A 434 -23.30 -9.32 3.24
N SER A 435 -22.94 -9.70 2.03
CA SER A 435 -22.93 -11.09 1.56
C SER A 435 -21.63 -11.35 0.79
N LYS A 436 -21.42 -12.58 0.30
CA LYS A 436 -20.32 -13.02 -0.57
C LYS A 436 -20.26 -12.22 -1.90
N GLY A 437 -19.92 -10.94 -1.79
CA GLY A 437 -19.71 -9.94 -2.84
C GLY A 437 -20.90 -9.50 -3.69
N ASN A 438 -22.15 -9.86 -3.36
CA ASN A 438 -23.34 -9.42 -4.12
C ASN A 438 -23.20 -9.63 -5.66
N TYR A 439 -22.60 -10.75 -6.10
CA TYR A 439 -22.21 -10.95 -7.49
C TYR A 439 -23.39 -11.05 -8.47
N LEU A 440 -23.30 -10.26 -9.54
CA LEU A 440 -24.17 -10.34 -10.71
C LEU A 440 -23.50 -11.18 -11.80
N THR A 441 -24.27 -11.95 -12.57
CA THR A 441 -23.75 -12.68 -13.74
C THR A 441 -24.22 -12.04 -15.03
N VAL A 442 -23.28 -11.48 -15.80
CA VAL A 442 -23.51 -10.94 -17.14
C VAL A 442 -23.41 -12.07 -18.17
N ARG A 443 -24.42 -12.16 -19.03
CA ARG A 443 -24.55 -13.23 -20.04
C ARG A 443 -23.98 -12.84 -21.40
#